data_AF-A0A7K9V6E3-F1
#
_entry.id   AF-A0A7K9V6E3-F1
#
_cell.length_a   1.000
_cell.length_b   1.000
_cell.length_c   1.000
_cell.angle_alpha   90.00
_cell.angle_beta   90.00
_cell.angle_gamma   90.00
#
_symmetry.space_group_name_H-M   'P 1'
#
loop_
_entity.id
_entity.type
_entity.pdbx_description
1 polymer ?
#
loop_
_entity_poly.entity_id
_entity_poly.type
_entity_poly.pdbx_seq_one_letter_code
_entity_poly.pdbx_strand_id
1 'polypeptide(L)'
;MGSGAFALALALALALALVACVSPAERKCQLSGLWRNEQDSLMEISALTDDGGFQGEYLTRVTLAGGCPRVSPLKGAQQQPREVASPTFAFTVHWDTFSNATTTFTGQCFVDASGREVLSTTWLLREAVGSLEEDWKATRVGRNVFTRKRAPKGKILHSLSPSCEDVASP
;
A
#
# COMPACT_ATOMS: atom_id res chain seq x y z
N MET A 1 37.16 -52.92 -1.85
CA MET A 1 36.41 -52.15 -0.82
C MET A 1 36.27 -50.66 -1.15
N GLY A 2 36.21 -50.25 -2.44
CA GLY A 2 36.29 -48.82 -2.82
C GLY A 2 35.06 -48.20 -3.48
N SER A 3 34.12 -49.00 -3.99
CA SER A 3 33.01 -48.49 -4.82
C SER A 3 31.86 -47.88 -4.01
N GLY A 4 31.56 -48.47 -2.83
CA GLY A 4 30.44 -48.02 -1.98
C GLY A 4 30.67 -46.67 -1.29
N ALA A 5 31.90 -46.39 -0.86
CA ALA A 5 32.24 -45.12 -0.21
C ALA A 5 32.19 -43.93 -1.20
N PHE A 6 32.57 -44.17 -2.46
CA PHE A 6 32.54 -43.16 -3.51
C PHE A 6 31.11 -42.81 -3.93
N ALA A 7 30.23 -43.81 -4.04
CA ALA A 7 28.81 -43.61 -4.32
C ALA A 7 28.10 -42.84 -3.20
N LEU A 8 28.43 -43.14 -1.93
CA LEU A 8 27.84 -42.47 -0.78
C LEU A 8 28.28 -41.00 -0.69
N ALA A 9 29.57 -40.72 -0.92
CA ALA A 9 30.11 -39.36 -0.93
C ALA A 9 29.51 -38.51 -2.07
N LEU A 10 29.33 -39.12 -3.26
CA LEU A 10 28.70 -38.45 -4.39
C LEU A 10 27.22 -38.16 -4.13
N ALA A 11 26.47 -39.11 -3.56
CA ALA A 11 25.07 -38.90 -3.17
C ALA A 11 24.91 -37.81 -2.11
N LEU A 12 25.83 -37.75 -1.13
CA LEU A 12 25.84 -36.70 -0.10
C LEU A 12 26.13 -35.32 -0.70
N ALA A 13 27.11 -35.24 -1.61
CA ALA A 13 27.45 -34.01 -2.32
C ALA A 13 26.29 -33.51 -3.21
N LEU A 14 25.60 -34.42 -3.90
CA LEU A 14 24.40 -34.11 -4.67
C LEU A 14 23.23 -33.66 -3.78
N ALA A 15 23.03 -34.30 -2.62
CA ALA A 15 22.01 -33.87 -1.66
C ALA A 15 22.30 -32.48 -1.09
N LEU A 16 23.56 -32.18 -0.73
CA LEU A 16 23.96 -30.83 -0.29
C LEU A 16 23.80 -29.79 -1.41
N ALA A 17 24.13 -30.13 -2.66
CA ALA A 17 23.94 -29.24 -3.81
C ALA A 17 22.44 -28.98 -4.10
N LEU A 18 21.59 -30.00 -3.97
CA LEU A 18 20.14 -29.86 -4.12
C LEU A 18 19.53 -28.97 -3.03
N VAL A 19 20.02 -29.06 -1.79
CA VAL A 19 19.60 -28.17 -0.68
C VAL A 19 20.06 -26.72 -0.90
N ALA A 20 21.23 -26.51 -1.50
CA ALA A 20 21.73 -25.16 -1.83
C ALA A 20 21.03 -24.50 -3.03
N CYS A 21 20.43 -25.29 -3.93
CA CYS A 21 19.76 -24.79 -5.13
C CYS A 21 18.29 -24.39 -4.92
N VAL A 22 17.70 -24.65 -3.74
CA VAL A 22 16.37 -24.13 -3.40
C VAL A 22 16.53 -22.77 -2.73
N SER A 23 16.98 -21.77 -3.49
CA SER A 23 16.79 -20.38 -3.08
C SER A 23 15.27 -20.14 -3.00
N PRO A 24 14.70 -19.73 -1.85
CA PRO A 24 13.31 -19.31 -1.81
C PRO A 24 13.13 -18.22 -2.85
N ALA A 25 12.17 -18.38 -3.76
CA ALA A 25 11.79 -17.27 -4.64
C ALA A 25 11.48 -16.07 -3.74
N GLU A 26 12.30 -15.01 -3.82
CA GLU A 26 12.10 -13.82 -3.00
C GLU A 26 10.68 -13.33 -3.21
N ARG A 27 9.90 -13.33 -2.12
CA ARG A 27 8.49 -12.98 -2.18
C ARG A 27 8.41 -11.49 -2.50
N LYS A 28 7.98 -11.16 -3.71
CA LYS A 28 7.80 -9.78 -4.15
C LYS A 28 6.60 -9.16 -3.46
N CYS A 29 6.76 -7.93 -2.96
CA CYS A 29 5.68 -7.16 -2.37
C CYS A 29 4.73 -6.63 -3.46
N GLN A 30 3.43 -6.90 -3.33
CA GLN A 30 2.42 -6.52 -4.32
C GLN A 30 1.52 -5.40 -3.80
N LEU A 31 1.34 -4.31 -4.55
CA LEU A 31 0.49 -3.20 -4.11
C LEU A 31 -1.02 -3.47 -4.24
N SER A 32 -1.44 -4.20 -5.27
CA SER A 32 -2.87 -4.44 -5.53
C SER A 32 -3.55 -5.16 -4.36
N GLY A 33 -4.78 -4.78 -4.04
CA GLY A 33 -5.59 -5.34 -2.95
C GLY A 33 -5.89 -4.35 -1.83
N LEU A 34 -6.40 -4.88 -0.72
CA LEU A 34 -6.91 -4.11 0.42
C LEU A 34 -5.87 -3.94 1.53
N TRP A 35 -5.76 -2.71 2.00
CA TRP A 35 -4.82 -2.25 3.00
C TRP A 35 -5.54 -1.51 4.13
N ARG A 36 -4.96 -1.57 5.32
CA ARG A 36 -5.38 -0.81 6.51
C ARG A 36 -4.17 -0.18 7.17
N ASN A 37 -4.25 1.11 7.51
CA ASN A 37 -3.21 1.77 8.30
C ASN A 37 -3.46 1.65 9.81
N GLU A 38 -2.50 2.14 10.60
CA GLU A 38 -2.57 2.18 12.07
C GLU A 38 -3.68 3.08 12.64
N GLN A 39 -4.29 3.92 11.81
CA GLN A 39 -5.43 4.78 12.15
C GLN A 39 -6.77 4.20 11.67
N ASP A 40 -6.78 2.94 11.21
CA ASP A 40 -7.95 2.24 10.68
C ASP A 40 -8.54 2.78 9.37
N SER A 41 -7.81 3.67 8.70
CA SER A 41 -8.13 4.06 7.33
C SER A 41 -7.87 2.91 6.38
N LEU A 42 -8.68 2.82 5.34
CA LEU A 42 -8.68 1.71 4.39
C LEU A 42 -8.32 2.21 3.00
N MET A 43 -7.61 1.37 2.27
CA MET A 43 -7.18 1.66 0.91
C MET A 43 -7.28 0.40 0.07
N GLU A 44 -7.96 0.47 -1.08
CA GLU A 44 -8.03 -0.61 -2.05
C GLU A 44 -7.36 -0.16 -3.34
N ILE A 45 -6.29 -0.87 -3.74
CA ILE A 45 -5.55 -0.60 -4.97
C ILE A 45 -5.97 -1.64 -6.01
N SER A 46 -6.31 -1.20 -7.22
CA SER A 46 -6.67 -2.08 -8.34
C SER A 46 -5.47 -2.91 -8.81
N ALA A 47 -5.70 -3.77 -9.81
CA ALA A 47 -4.59 -4.30 -10.58
C ALA A 47 -3.75 -3.13 -11.17
N LEU A 48 -2.44 -3.33 -11.21
CA LEU A 48 -1.51 -2.37 -11.79
C LEU A 48 -1.43 -2.59 -13.31
N THR A 49 -1.20 -1.51 -14.04
CA THR A 49 -0.89 -1.53 -15.47
C THR A 49 0.57 -1.94 -15.70
N ASP A 50 0.91 -2.31 -16.93
CA ASP A 50 2.25 -2.80 -17.29
C ASP A 50 3.37 -1.77 -17.06
N ASP A 51 3.03 -0.48 -17.11
CA ASP A 51 3.90 0.65 -16.81
C ASP A 51 4.00 0.98 -15.30
N GLY A 52 3.35 0.19 -14.45
CA GLY A 52 3.34 0.37 -12.99
C GLY A 52 2.29 1.36 -12.48
N GLY A 53 1.47 1.94 -13.35
CA GLY A 53 0.34 2.78 -12.95
C GLY A 53 -0.74 2.00 -12.19
N PHE A 54 -1.48 2.69 -11.31
CA PHE A 54 -2.65 2.14 -10.65
C PHE A 54 -3.68 3.19 -10.25
N GLN A 55 -4.88 2.71 -10.00
CA GLN A 55 -5.98 3.47 -9.42
C GLN A 55 -6.51 2.74 -8.19
N GLY A 56 -7.42 3.38 -7.46
CA GLY A 56 -8.03 2.77 -6.30
C GLY A 56 -8.99 3.68 -5.59
N GLU A 57 -9.36 3.27 -4.38
CA GLU A 57 -10.23 4.00 -3.48
C GLU A 57 -9.59 4.07 -2.10
N TYR A 58 -9.79 5.19 -1.41
CA TYR A 58 -9.33 5.44 -0.05
C TYR A 58 -10.52 5.85 0.83
N LEU A 59 -10.63 5.26 2.02
CA LEU A 59 -11.58 5.67 3.04
C LEU A 59 -10.80 6.03 4.30
N THR A 60 -10.74 7.34 4.60
CA THR A 60 -10.10 7.80 5.83
C THR A 60 -10.99 7.55 7.04
N ARG A 61 -10.39 7.21 8.18
CA ARG A 61 -11.08 7.15 9.47
C ARG A 61 -11.02 8.47 10.24
N VAL A 62 -10.08 9.34 9.87
CA VAL A 62 -9.82 10.62 10.53
C VAL A 62 -9.98 11.77 9.54
N THR A 63 -10.67 12.83 9.95
CA THR A 63 -10.86 14.04 9.15
C THR A 63 -10.51 15.26 9.99
N LEU A 64 -9.96 16.30 9.35
CA LEU A 64 -9.44 17.47 10.05
C LEU A 64 -10.51 18.49 10.43
N ALA A 65 -11.50 18.69 9.56
CA ALA A 65 -12.57 19.65 9.74
C ALA A 65 -13.84 19.04 10.35
N GLY A 66 -13.76 17.81 10.88
CA GLY A 66 -14.95 17.07 11.32
C GLY A 66 -15.90 16.68 10.18
N GLY A 67 -15.50 16.91 8.92
CA GLY A 67 -16.26 16.49 7.75
C GLY A 67 -16.47 14.98 7.77
N CYS A 68 -17.63 14.54 7.29
CA CYS A 68 -17.96 13.13 7.28
C CYS A 68 -17.07 12.40 6.23
N PRO A 69 -16.25 11.42 6.63
CA PRO A 69 -15.38 10.72 5.69
C PRO A 69 -16.21 10.00 4.63
N ARG A 70 -15.86 10.21 3.37
CA ARG A 70 -16.41 9.44 2.24
C ARG A 70 -15.29 8.74 1.50
N VAL A 71 -15.66 7.76 0.67
CA VAL A 71 -14.70 7.12 -0.23
C VAL A 71 -14.21 8.16 -1.23
N SER A 72 -12.89 8.20 -1.40
CA SER A 72 -12.18 9.14 -2.27
C SER A 72 -11.32 8.38 -3.26
N PRO A 73 -11.27 8.80 -4.54
CA PRO A 73 -10.44 8.15 -5.53
C PRO A 73 -8.95 8.39 -5.24
N LEU A 74 -8.14 7.38 -5.56
CA LEU A 74 -6.68 7.51 -5.59
C LEU A 74 -6.10 7.09 -6.94
N LYS A 75 -4.98 7.69 -7.31
CA LYS A 75 -4.21 7.33 -8.50
C LYS A 75 -2.72 7.44 -8.21
N GLY A 76 -1.93 6.49 -8.71
CA GLY A 76 -0.51 6.45 -8.45
C GLY A 76 0.27 5.60 -9.44
N ALA A 77 1.54 5.42 -9.12
CA ALA A 77 2.44 4.55 -9.86
C ALA A 77 3.48 3.93 -8.92
N GLN A 78 3.95 2.74 -9.26
CA GLN A 78 5.11 2.11 -8.63
C GLN A 78 6.31 2.11 -9.57
N GLN A 79 7.50 2.01 -8.99
CA GLN A 79 8.72 1.67 -9.73
C GLN A 79 8.52 0.33 -10.47
N GLN A 80 9.11 0.21 -11.67
CA GLN A 80 8.78 -0.88 -12.59
C GLN A 80 8.82 -2.28 -11.94
N PRO A 81 7.77 -3.10 -12.12
CA PRO A 81 7.57 -4.36 -11.37
C PRO A 81 8.64 -5.44 -11.56
N ARG A 82 9.46 -5.34 -12.62
CA ARG A 82 10.31 -6.44 -13.07
C ARG A 82 11.60 -6.57 -12.26
N GLU A 83 12.05 -5.51 -11.60
CA GLU A 83 13.45 -5.42 -11.14
C GLU A 83 13.63 -5.41 -9.61
N VAL A 84 12.59 -5.11 -8.81
CA VAL A 84 12.77 -4.86 -7.36
C VAL A 84 11.78 -5.67 -6.51
N ALA A 85 12.28 -6.44 -5.53
CA ALA A 85 11.45 -7.22 -4.60
C ALA A 85 10.62 -6.33 -3.63
N SER A 86 11.12 -5.13 -3.34
CA SER A 86 10.50 -4.12 -2.48
C SER A 86 10.35 -2.78 -3.21
N PRO A 87 9.35 -2.63 -4.11
CA PRO A 87 9.22 -1.45 -4.97
C PRO A 87 8.85 -0.19 -4.18
N THR A 88 9.39 0.96 -4.59
CA THR A 88 8.88 2.27 -4.17
C THR A 88 7.66 2.66 -4.98
N PHE A 89 6.78 3.48 -4.42
CA PHE A 89 5.57 3.95 -5.08
C PHE A 89 5.15 5.32 -4.57
N ALA A 90 4.27 5.97 -5.32
CA ALA A 90 3.58 7.17 -4.90
C ALA A 90 2.15 7.17 -5.42
N PHE A 91 1.24 7.80 -4.68
CA PHE A 91 -0.13 8.01 -5.11
C PHE A 91 -0.72 9.29 -4.52
N THR A 92 -1.76 9.79 -5.16
CA THR A 92 -2.52 10.96 -4.74
C THR A 92 -3.94 10.56 -4.43
N VAL A 93 -4.50 11.07 -3.33
CA VAL A 93 -5.91 10.96 -2.96
C VAL A 93 -6.57 12.32 -3.10
N HIS A 94 -7.68 12.36 -3.84
CA HIS A 94 -8.48 13.57 -4.04
C HIS A 94 -9.67 13.51 -3.09
N TRP A 95 -9.78 14.43 -2.13
CA TRP A 95 -10.83 14.40 -1.10
C TRP A 95 -12.15 15.07 -1.54
N ASP A 96 -12.34 15.25 -2.84
CA ASP A 96 -13.37 16.08 -3.49
C ASP A 96 -14.81 15.82 -3.05
N THR A 97 -15.12 14.63 -2.56
CA THR A 97 -16.44 14.25 -2.06
C THR A 97 -16.81 14.85 -0.70
N PHE A 98 -15.84 15.34 0.09
CA PHE A 98 -16.10 15.92 1.41
C PHE A 98 -15.11 17.03 1.84
N SER A 99 -14.09 17.34 1.04
CA SER A 99 -13.10 18.38 1.32
C SER A 99 -12.39 18.84 0.04
N ASN A 100 -12.01 20.13 -0.04
CA ASN A 100 -11.23 20.67 -1.17
C ASN A 100 -9.72 20.44 -1.02
N ALA A 101 -9.33 19.38 -0.31
CA ALA A 101 -7.93 19.07 -0.02
C ALA A 101 -7.41 17.94 -0.91
N THR A 102 -6.09 17.76 -0.96
CA THR A 102 -5.45 16.64 -1.65
C THR A 102 -4.32 16.10 -0.79
N THR A 103 -4.16 14.77 -0.73
CA THR A 103 -3.01 14.14 -0.05
C THR A 103 -2.18 13.37 -1.04
N THR A 104 -0.88 13.58 -1.03
CA THR A 104 0.08 12.73 -1.73
C THR A 104 0.77 11.81 -0.74
N PHE A 105 0.99 10.56 -1.13
CA PHE A 105 1.72 9.56 -0.38
C PHE A 105 2.92 9.12 -1.21
N THR A 106 4.06 8.92 -0.55
CA THR A 106 5.23 8.26 -1.12
C THR A 106 5.75 7.23 -0.14
N GLY A 107 6.19 6.08 -0.62
CA GLY A 107 6.65 5.02 0.25
C GLY A 107 7.24 3.84 -0.47
N GLN A 108 7.42 2.76 0.30
CA GLN A 108 8.00 1.51 -0.17
C GLN A 108 7.21 0.32 0.39
N CYS A 109 7.05 -0.69 -0.47
CA CYS A 109 6.40 -1.95 -0.16
C CYS A 109 7.48 -2.93 0.30
N PHE A 110 7.40 -3.41 1.55
CA PHE A 110 8.34 -4.37 2.12
C PHE A 110 7.66 -5.70 2.40
N VAL A 111 8.43 -6.79 2.39
CA VAL A 111 8.04 -8.07 3.00
C VAL A 111 8.89 -8.26 4.24
N ASP A 112 8.25 -8.37 5.41
CA ASP A 112 8.96 -8.58 6.67
C ASP A 112 9.47 -10.02 6.82
N ALA A 113 10.28 -10.27 7.86
CA ALA A 113 10.85 -11.59 8.13
C ALA A 113 9.80 -12.70 8.35
N SER A 114 8.55 -12.33 8.69
CA SER A 114 7.43 -13.27 8.82
C SER A 114 6.66 -13.48 7.52
N GLY A 115 7.09 -12.85 6.41
CA GLY A 115 6.45 -12.91 5.11
C GLY A 115 5.24 -11.99 4.97
N ARG A 116 5.03 -11.04 5.88
CA ARG A 116 3.92 -10.08 5.81
C ARG A 116 4.33 -8.88 4.98
N GLU A 117 3.43 -8.45 4.10
CA GLU A 117 3.61 -7.25 3.30
C GLU A 117 3.24 -6.00 4.12
N VAL A 118 4.09 -4.97 4.06
CA VAL A 118 3.96 -3.71 4.78
C VAL A 118 4.24 -2.55 3.84
N LEU A 119 3.35 -1.56 3.80
CA LEU A 119 3.62 -0.31 3.11
C LEU A 119 4.04 0.74 4.13
N SER A 120 5.27 1.24 4.01
CA SER A 120 5.77 2.33 4.85
C SER A 120 5.74 3.62 4.04
N THR A 121 4.88 4.57 4.43
CA THR A 121 4.63 5.80 3.64
C THR A 121 4.82 7.06 4.46
N THR A 122 5.26 8.13 3.79
CA THR A 122 5.13 9.51 4.24
C THR A 122 4.10 10.20 3.37
N TRP A 123 3.34 11.13 3.93
CA TRP A 123 2.33 11.87 3.19
C TRP A 123 2.43 13.37 3.40
N LEU A 124 1.99 14.11 2.38
CA LEU A 124 1.74 15.54 2.42
C LEU A 124 0.27 15.79 2.14
N LEU A 125 -0.44 16.35 3.11
CA LEU A 125 -1.80 16.84 2.92
C LEU A 125 -1.71 18.32 2.59
N ARG A 126 -2.32 18.70 1.47
CA ARG A 126 -2.48 20.07 1.04
C ARG A 126 -3.94 20.50 1.17
N GLU A 127 -4.19 21.48 2.04
CA GLU A 127 -5.48 22.17 2.16
C GLU A 127 -5.57 23.30 1.13
N ALA A 128 -6.78 23.57 0.64
CA ALA A 128 -7.07 24.80 -0.08
C ALA A 128 -7.16 25.96 0.92
N VAL A 129 -6.51 27.08 0.60
CA VAL A 129 -6.55 28.33 1.39
C VAL A 129 -7.06 29.47 0.53
N GLY A 130 -7.60 30.52 1.15
CA GLY A 130 -8.29 31.60 0.44
C GLY A 130 -7.35 32.59 -0.26
N SER A 131 -6.07 32.58 0.09
CA SER A 131 -5.07 33.54 -0.39
C SER A 131 -3.65 32.99 -0.32
N LEU A 132 -2.71 33.65 -1.00
CA LEU A 132 -1.30 33.25 -1.00
C LEU A 132 -0.65 33.50 0.36
N GLU A 133 -1.09 34.52 1.09
CA GLU A 133 -0.65 34.86 2.44
C GLU A 133 -0.97 33.76 3.45
N GLU A 134 -1.93 32.89 3.15
CA GLU A 134 -2.30 31.74 3.98
C GLU A 134 -1.56 30.45 3.57
N ASP A 135 -0.76 30.45 2.50
CA ASP A 135 -0.09 29.26 1.97
C ASP A 135 0.81 28.57 3.01
N TRP A 136 1.47 29.37 3.88
CA TRP A 136 2.43 28.87 4.86
C TRP A 136 1.85 27.83 5.84
N LYS A 137 0.54 27.85 6.08
CA LYS A 137 -0.16 26.91 6.98
C LYS A 137 -0.88 25.78 6.24
N ALA A 138 -0.86 25.77 4.91
CA ALA A 138 -1.73 24.93 4.09
C ALA A 138 -1.23 23.48 3.90
N THR A 139 0.02 23.17 4.29
CA THR A 139 0.62 21.86 4.08
C THR A 139 0.95 21.18 5.41
N ARG A 140 0.44 19.96 5.59
CA ARG A 140 0.75 19.09 6.74
C ARG A 140 1.50 17.86 6.26
N VAL A 141 2.36 17.32 7.13
CA VAL A 141 3.15 16.13 6.85
C VAL A 141 2.89 15.06 7.92
N GLY A 142 2.93 13.80 7.51
CA GLY A 142 2.85 12.69 8.45
C GLY A 142 3.32 11.39 7.83
N ARG A 143 3.13 10.31 8.59
CA ARG A 143 3.53 8.96 8.21
C ARG A 143 2.34 8.03 8.40
N ASN A 144 2.24 7.01 7.55
CA ASN A 144 1.36 5.87 7.80
C ASN A 144 2.07 4.56 7.48
N VAL A 145 1.67 3.50 8.18
CA VAL A 145 2.11 2.14 7.94
C VAL A 145 0.89 1.28 7.63
N PHE A 146 0.81 0.78 6.41
CA PHE A 146 -0.29 -0.07 5.98
C PHE A 146 0.08 -1.54 6.04
N THR A 147 -0.90 -2.35 6.43
CA THR A 147 -0.82 -3.81 6.41
C THR A 147 -2.01 -4.40 5.66
N ARG A 148 -1.86 -5.63 5.18
CA ARG A 148 -2.92 -6.33 4.46
C ARG A 148 -4.16 -6.50 5.31
N LYS A 149 -5.32 -6.11 4.77
CA LYS A 149 -6.63 -6.43 5.36
C LYS A 149 -7.27 -7.58 4.62
N ARG A 150 -7.53 -8.67 5.34
CA ARG A 150 -8.35 -9.78 4.82
C ARG A 150 -9.80 -9.32 4.77
N ALA A 151 -10.48 -9.58 3.66
CA ALA A 151 -11.90 -9.31 3.54
C ALA A 151 -12.58 -10.35 2.64
N PRO A 152 -13.85 -10.71 2.93
CA PRO A 152 -14.68 -11.48 2.00
C PRO A 152 -14.84 -10.73 0.67
N LYS A 153 -14.92 -11.44 -0.45
CA LYS A 153 -15.10 -10.83 -1.78
C LYS A 153 -16.32 -9.86 -1.79
N GLY A 154 -16.12 -8.59 -2.16
CA GLY A 154 -17.18 -7.57 -2.27
C GLY A 154 -16.66 -6.13 -2.20
N LYS A 155 -17.51 -5.12 -2.45
CA LYS A 155 -17.19 -3.68 -2.32
C LYS A 155 -17.09 -3.25 -0.85
N ILE A 156 -16.00 -3.62 -0.19
CA ILE A 156 -15.83 -3.47 1.27
C ILE A 156 -15.80 -2.01 1.71
N LEU A 157 -15.13 -1.14 0.95
CA LEU A 157 -15.02 0.29 1.29
C LEU A 157 -16.39 0.97 1.35
N HIS A 158 -17.24 0.70 0.36
CA HIS A 158 -18.60 1.24 0.29
C HIS A 158 -19.49 0.71 1.43
N SER A 159 -19.33 -0.56 1.82
CA SER A 159 -20.08 -1.13 2.97
C SER A 159 -19.65 -0.60 4.34
N LEU A 160 -18.43 -0.09 4.46
CA LEU A 160 -17.85 0.44 5.69
C LEU A 160 -17.89 1.97 5.76
N SER A 161 -18.40 2.62 4.71
CA SER A 161 -18.56 4.06 4.68
C SER A 161 -19.62 4.46 5.71
N PRO A 162 -19.34 5.45 6.58
CA PRO A 162 -20.34 5.93 7.52
C PRO A 162 -21.56 6.48 6.76
N SER A 163 -22.77 6.28 7.31
CA SER A 163 -23.97 6.95 6.83
C SER A 163 -23.88 8.41 7.23
N CYS A 164 -23.32 9.23 6.35
CA CYS A 164 -23.40 10.67 6.47
C CYS A 164 -24.83 11.07 6.08
N GLU A 165 -25.68 11.43 7.04
CA GLU A 165 -26.88 12.20 6.71
C GLU A 165 -26.40 13.52 6.10
N ASP A 166 -26.97 13.92 4.97
CA ASP A 166 -26.63 15.18 4.32
C ASP A 166 -27.13 16.32 5.22
N VAL A 167 -26.29 16.77 6.15
CA VAL A 167 -26.53 18.02 6.86
C VAL A 167 -26.39 19.12 5.81
N ALA A 168 -27.55 19.54 5.29
CA ALA A 168 -27.65 20.72 4.45
C ALA A 168 -26.89 21.85 5.14
N SER A 169 -25.88 22.38 4.46
CA SER A 169 -25.18 23.57 4.94
C SER A 169 -26.17 24.74 4.96
N PRO A 170 -26.19 25.57 6.03
CA PRO A 170 -27.00 26.79 6.07
C PRO A 170 -26.56 27.80 5.01
#